data_AF-A0A8T4IAU5-F1
#
_entry.id   AF-A0A8T4IAU5-F1
#
_cell.length_a   1.000
_cell.length_b   1.000
_cell.length_c   1.000
_cell.angle_alpha   90.00
_cell.angle_beta   90.00
_cell.angle_gamma   90.00
#
_symmetry.space_group_name_H-M   'P 1'
#
loop_
_entity.id
_entity.type
_entity.pdbx_description
1 polymer ?
#
loop_
_entity_poly.entity_id
_entity_poly.type
_entity_poly.pdbx_seq_one_letter_code
_entity_poly.pdbx_strand_id
1 'polypeptide(L)'
;MQNNGPEEPGLGTQLAQLARETRDWARAEGEYYKALARDRANDVKLALALGVAGATLAYAALIALLVGAIIILMPVVGAIWAVVIVTGIALAMSALMVRAALRFFQNAKRPATPRDKL
;
A
#
# COMPACT_ATOMS: atom_id res chain seq x y z
N MET A 1 59.47 -0.79 -44.85
CA MET A 1 59.15 -0.67 -43.41
C MET A 1 57.72 -0.21 -43.30
N GLN A 2 56.88 -1.06 -42.72
CA GLN A 2 55.44 -0.93 -42.58
C GLN A 2 55.16 0.10 -41.48
N ASN A 3 54.41 1.18 -41.79
CA ASN A 3 53.91 2.10 -40.77
C ASN A 3 52.41 2.33 -41.02
N ASN A 4 51.61 1.32 -40.67
CA ASN A 4 50.17 1.47 -40.50
C ASN A 4 49.95 1.80 -39.02
N GLY A 5 50.11 3.08 -38.68
CA GLY A 5 49.76 3.56 -37.34
C GLY A 5 48.26 3.32 -37.10
N PRO A 6 47.85 2.90 -35.90
CA PRO A 6 46.43 2.70 -35.61
C PRO A 6 45.70 4.03 -35.83
N GLU A 7 44.79 4.08 -36.79
CA GLU A 7 43.92 5.22 -37.03
C GLU A 7 43.16 5.51 -35.72
N GLU A 8 43.53 6.60 -35.04
CA GLU A 8 42.90 6.98 -33.79
C GLU A 8 41.40 7.15 -34.04
N PRO A 9 40.52 6.43 -33.29
CA PRO A 9 39.10 6.50 -33.53
C PRO A 9 38.62 7.94 -33.45
N GLY A 10 38.12 8.47 -34.57
CA GLY A 10 37.63 9.83 -34.64
C GLY A 10 36.59 10.12 -33.54
N LEU A 11 36.51 11.38 -33.11
CA LEU A 11 35.63 11.83 -32.02
C LEU A 11 34.16 11.37 -32.21
N GLY A 12 33.69 11.26 -33.45
CA GLY A 12 32.37 10.72 -33.76
C GLY A 12 32.18 9.24 -33.37
N THR A 13 33.23 8.42 -33.48
CA THR A 13 33.24 7.01 -33.09
C THR A 13 33.17 6.85 -31.58
N GLN A 14 33.88 7.71 -30.83
CA GLN A 14 33.86 7.74 -29.37
C GLN A 14 32.50 8.22 -28.82
N LEU A 15 31.91 9.26 -29.43
CA LEU A 15 30.56 9.71 -29.09
C LEU A 15 29.49 8.65 -29.39
N ALA A 16 29.61 7.97 -30.54
CA ALA A 16 28.70 6.88 -30.88
C ALA A 16 28.85 5.69 -29.92
N GLN A 17 30.05 5.44 -29.40
CA GLN A 17 30.31 4.41 -28.40
C GLN A 17 29.74 4.81 -27.03
N LEU A 18 29.94 6.05 -26.58
CA LEU A 18 29.37 6.56 -25.34
C LEU A 18 27.82 6.57 -25.36
N ALA A 19 27.23 6.91 -26.52
CA ALA A 19 25.78 6.83 -26.73
C ALA A 19 25.25 5.39 -26.68
N ARG A 20 26.03 4.40 -27.11
CA ARG A 20 25.69 2.98 -27.00
C ARG A 20 25.81 2.50 -25.56
N GLU A 21 26.91 2.83 -24.88
CA GLU A 21 27.17 2.43 -23.49
C GLU A 21 26.14 3.03 -22.52
N THR A 22 25.74 4.28 -22.70
CA THR A 22 24.66 4.91 -21.90
C THR A 22 23.30 4.27 -22.12
N ARG A 23 22.99 3.87 -23.36
CA ARG A 23 21.74 3.16 -23.67
C ARG A 23 21.71 1.77 -23.04
N ASP A 24 22.83 1.05 -23.10
CA ASP A 24 22.93 -0.29 -22.53
C ASP A 24 22.92 -0.23 -21.00
N TRP A 25 23.54 0.78 -20.39
CA TRP A 25 23.44 1.07 -18.96
C TRP A 25 22.01 1.39 -18.52
N ALA A 26 21.29 2.26 -19.23
CA ALA A 26 19.90 2.59 -18.92
C ALA A 26 18.98 1.36 -19.01
N ARG A 27 19.26 0.44 -19.95
CA ARG A 27 18.51 -0.81 -20.10
C ARG A 27 18.78 -1.78 -18.95
N ALA A 28 20.02 -1.87 -18.49
CA ALA A 28 20.41 -2.68 -17.35
C ALA A 28 19.78 -2.17 -16.04
N GLU A 29 19.78 -0.86 -15.83
CA GLU A 29 19.16 -0.23 -14.66
C GLU A 29 17.64 -0.49 -14.65
N GLY A 30 16.99 -0.38 -15.81
CA GLY A 30 15.56 -0.67 -15.96
C GLY A 30 15.20 -2.12 -15.63
N GLU A 31 16.00 -3.09 -16.09
CA GLU A 31 15.80 -4.50 -15.75
C GLU A 31 16.11 -4.79 -14.27
N TYR A 32 17.05 -4.07 -13.65
CA TYR A 32 17.32 -4.15 -12.20
C TYR A 32 16.11 -3.68 -11.37
N TYR A 33 15.55 -2.50 -11.66
CA TYR A 33 14.36 -2.00 -10.97
C TYR A 33 13.15 -2.92 -11.17
N LYS A 34 13.00 -3.49 -12.36
CA LYS A 34 11.94 -4.45 -12.68
C LYS A 34 12.11 -5.77 -11.92
N ALA A 35 13.35 -6.26 -11.78
CA ALA A 35 13.66 -7.44 -10.98
C ALA A 35 13.36 -7.18 -9.49
N LEU A 36 13.79 -6.05 -8.94
CA LEU A 36 13.51 -5.67 -7.56
C LEU A 36 12.02 -5.47 -7.28
N ALA A 37 11.28 -4.90 -8.24
CA ALA A 37 9.83 -4.77 -8.16
C ALA A 37 9.14 -6.13 -8.21
N ARG A 38 9.61 -7.07 -9.04
CA ARG A 38 9.06 -8.43 -9.12
C ARG A 38 9.32 -9.25 -7.86
N ASP A 39 10.51 -9.13 -7.29
CA ASP A 39 10.89 -9.84 -6.08
C ASP A 39 9.98 -9.42 -4.90
N ARG A 40 9.83 -8.10 -4.71
CA ARG A 40 8.89 -7.55 -3.72
C ARG A 40 7.42 -7.80 -4.05
N ALA A 41 7.06 -7.93 -5.32
CA ALA A 41 5.67 -8.14 -5.72
C ALA A 41 5.12 -9.49 -5.23
N ASN A 42 5.95 -10.54 -5.15
CA ASN A 42 5.51 -11.83 -4.64
C ASN A 42 5.18 -11.78 -3.15
N ASP A 43 6.03 -11.13 -2.35
CA ASP A 43 5.79 -10.94 -0.91
C ASP A 43 4.57 -10.06 -0.65
N VAL A 44 4.43 -8.96 -1.40
CA VAL A 44 3.25 -8.09 -1.31
C VAL A 44 1.99 -8.83 -1.73
N LYS A 45 2.04 -9.68 -2.76
CA LYS A 45 0.89 -10.47 -3.21
C LYS A 45 0.45 -11.46 -2.14
N LEU A 46 1.39 -12.15 -1.50
CA LEU A 46 1.07 -13.08 -0.41
C LEU A 46 0.52 -12.33 0.81
N ALA A 47 1.15 -11.23 1.21
CA ALA A 47 0.67 -10.38 2.30
C ALA A 47 -0.72 -9.81 2.02
N LEU A 48 -1.00 -9.41 0.78
CA LEU A 48 -2.31 -8.93 0.36
C LEU A 48 -3.35 -10.06 0.38
N ALA A 49 -3.00 -11.25 -0.13
CA ALA A 49 -3.90 -12.40 -0.12
C ALA A 49 -4.26 -12.80 1.32
N LEU A 50 -3.28 -12.88 2.21
CA LEU A 50 -3.50 -13.16 3.63
C LEU A 50 -4.30 -12.05 4.32
N GLY A 51 -4.01 -10.79 3.99
CA GLY A 51 -4.74 -9.63 4.50
C GLY A 51 -6.21 -9.64 4.08
N VAL A 52 -6.50 -9.92 2.80
CA VAL A 52 -7.87 -10.03 2.28
C VAL A 52 -8.60 -11.22 2.90
N ALA A 53 -7.95 -12.39 2.98
CA ALA A 53 -8.52 -13.56 3.62
C ALA A 53 -8.85 -13.30 5.09
N GLY A 54 -7.91 -12.73 5.84
CA GLY A 54 -8.10 -12.35 7.24
C GLY A 54 -9.20 -11.31 7.43
N ALA A 55 -9.23 -10.26 6.61
CA ALA A 55 -10.26 -9.23 6.66
C ALA A 55 -11.66 -9.81 6.35
N THR A 56 -11.75 -10.72 5.39
CA THR A 56 -13.00 -11.41 5.05
C THR A 56 -13.49 -12.27 6.21
N LEU A 57 -12.59 -13.03 6.84
CA LEU A 57 -12.92 -13.87 7.99
C LEU A 57 -13.33 -13.04 9.21
N ALA A 58 -12.62 -11.93 9.48
CA ALA A 58 -12.97 -10.99 10.52
C ALA A 58 -14.34 -10.34 10.28
N TYR A 59 -14.66 -9.99 9.03
CA TYR A 59 -15.96 -9.45 8.65
C TYR A 59 -17.08 -10.48 8.84
N ALA A 60 -16.86 -11.73 8.44
CA ALA A 60 -17.81 -12.81 8.66
C ALA A 60 -18.05 -13.05 10.16
N ALA A 61 -17.00 -13.06 10.97
CA ALA A 61 -17.09 -13.18 12.43
C ALA A 61 -17.87 -12.02 13.06
N LEU A 62 -17.67 -10.79 12.57
CA LEU A 62 -18.42 -9.63 13.03
C LEU A 62 -19.93 -9.79 12.75
N ILE A 63 -20.31 -10.21 11.54
CA ILE A 63 -21.72 -10.48 11.21
C ILE A 63 -22.28 -11.58 12.12
N ALA A 64 -21.55 -12.68 12.28
CA ALA A 64 -21.98 -13.79 13.14
C ALA A 64 -22.18 -13.33 14.60
N LEU A 65 -21.29 -12.48 15.12
CA LEU A 65 -21.40 -11.90 16.45
C LEU A 65 -22.65 -11.02 16.59
N LEU A 66 -22.94 -10.18 15.59
CA LEU A 66 -24.15 -9.35 15.58
C LEU A 66 -25.42 -10.20 15.55
N VAL A 67 -25.46 -11.23 14.69
CA VAL A 67 -26.61 -12.16 14.62
C VAL A 67 -26.79 -12.91 15.94
N GLY A 68 -25.71 -13.43 16.53
CA GLY A 68 -25.75 -14.09 17.84
C GLY A 68 -26.28 -13.17 18.94
N ALA A 69 -25.83 -11.91 18.97
CA ALA A 69 -26.32 -10.92 19.92
C ALA A 69 -27.82 -10.64 19.76
N ILE A 70 -28.30 -10.55 18.51
CA ILE A 70 -29.74 -10.37 18.22
C ILE A 70 -30.55 -11.56 18.76
N ILE A 71 -30.11 -12.80 18.53
CA ILE A 71 -30.82 -14.00 18.99
C ILE A 71 -30.91 -14.03 20.53
N ILE A 72 -29.81 -13.70 21.22
CA ILE A 72 -29.77 -13.64 22.69
C ILE A 72 -30.72 -12.57 23.25
N LEU A 73 -30.83 -11.43 22.56
CA LEU A 73 -31.63 -10.28 23.02
C LEU A 73 -33.12 -10.39 22.64
N MET A 74 -33.42 -11.19 21.61
CA MET A 74 -34.77 -11.42 21.08
C MET A 74 -35.82 -11.80 22.14
N PRO A 75 -35.60 -12.75 23.08
CA PRO A 75 -36.61 -13.12 24.06
C PRO A 75 -36.90 -12.03 25.09
N VAL A 76 -36.03 -11.02 25.26
CA VAL A 76 -36.17 -9.98 26.29
C VAL A 76 -36.96 -8.77 25.78
N VAL A 77 -36.67 -8.31 24.56
CA VAL A 77 -37.23 -7.07 23.99
C VAL A 77 -38.03 -7.29 22.71
N GLY A 78 -38.05 -8.52 22.19
CA GLY A 78 -38.66 -8.86 20.91
C GLY A 78 -37.73 -8.64 19.72
N ALA A 79 -38.05 -9.30 18.60
CA ALA A 79 -37.17 -9.39 17.43
C ALA A 79 -36.83 -8.03 16.80
N ILE A 80 -37.82 -7.15 16.62
CA ILE A 80 -37.63 -5.84 15.96
C ILE A 80 -36.72 -4.95 16.82
N TRP A 81 -37.00 -4.86 18.12
CA TRP A 81 -36.23 -4.02 19.03
C TRP A 81 -34.80 -4.53 19.22
N ALA A 82 -34.59 -5.85 19.25
CA ALA A 82 -33.25 -6.44 19.32
C ALA A 82 -32.38 -6.00 18.13
N VAL A 83 -32.92 -6.05 16.91
CA VAL A 83 -32.20 -5.59 15.69
C VAL A 83 -31.88 -4.09 15.79
N VAL A 84 -32.86 -3.26 16.13
CA VAL A 84 -32.67 -1.80 16.23
C VAL A 84 -31.59 -1.44 17.25
N ILE A 85 -31.61 -2.08 18.43
CA ILE A 85 -30.63 -1.83 19.50
C ILE A 85 -29.23 -2.24 19.05
N VAL A 86 -29.07 -3.47 18.54
CA VAL A 86 -27.75 -4.00 18.14
C VAL A 86 -27.16 -3.18 16.99
N THR A 87 -27.96 -2.89 15.97
CA THR A 87 -27.53 -2.04 14.85
C THR A 87 -27.21 -0.62 15.31
N GLY A 88 -28.02 -0.05 16.20
CA GLY A 88 -27.77 1.27 16.78
C GLY A 88 -26.44 1.36 17.52
N ILE A 89 -26.10 0.36 18.33
CA ILE A 89 -24.82 0.28 19.04
C ILE A 89 -23.66 0.13 18.05
N ALA A 90 -23.78 -0.75 17.05
CA ALA A 90 -22.75 -0.93 16.04
C ALA A 90 -22.49 0.35 15.24
N LEU A 91 -23.55 1.09 14.87
CA LEU A 91 -23.44 2.39 14.20
C LEU A 91 -22.80 3.45 15.10
N ALA A 92 -23.14 3.49 16.38
CA ALA A 92 -22.53 4.41 17.33
C ALA A 92 -21.01 4.15 17.46
N MET A 93 -20.61 2.88 17.59
CA MET A 93 -19.20 2.48 17.60
C MET A 93 -18.48 2.86 16.31
N SER A 94 -19.11 2.61 15.16
CA SER A 94 -18.57 3.00 13.85
C SER A 94 -18.35 4.51 13.76
N ALA A 95 -19.34 5.32 14.16
CA ALA A 95 -19.24 6.78 14.15
C ALA A 95 -18.09 7.28 15.05
N LEU A 96 -17.88 6.66 16.21
CA LEU A 96 -16.76 6.98 17.10
C LEU A 96 -15.41 6.68 16.46
N MET A 97 -15.26 5.50 15.83
CA MET A 97 -14.03 5.13 15.11
C MET A 97 -13.75 6.06 13.95
N VAL A 98 -14.74 6.37 13.12
CA VAL A 98 -14.58 7.31 11.99
C VAL A 98 -14.16 8.69 12.51
N ARG A 99 -14.78 9.17 13.59
CA ARG A 99 -14.40 10.45 14.19
C ARG A 99 -12.98 10.44 14.74
N ALA A 100 -12.54 9.34 15.36
CA ALA A 100 -11.17 9.18 15.82
C ALA A 100 -10.17 9.15 14.66
N ALA A 101 -10.48 8.44 13.58
CA ALA A 101 -9.65 8.40 12.37
C ALA A 101 -9.51 9.80 11.75
N LEU A 102 -10.61 10.55 11.63
CA LEU A 102 -10.58 11.92 11.13
C LEU A 102 -9.72 12.85 12.01
N ARG A 103 -9.78 12.69 13.34
CA ARG A 103 -8.90 13.44 14.27
C ARG A 103 -7.43 13.09 14.04
N PHE A 104 -7.11 11.82 13.80
CA PHE A 104 -5.73 11.40 13.52
C PHE A 104 -5.20 12.01 12.22
N PHE A 105 -5.99 11.99 11.15
CA PHE A 105 -5.63 12.64 9.88
C PHE A 105 -5.47 14.16 9.99
N GLN A 106 -6.27 14.82 10.84
CA GLN A 106 -6.11 16.25 11.09
C GLN A 106 -4.81 16.57 11.84
N ASN A 107 -4.37 15.68 12.74
CA ASN A 107 -3.07 15.82 13.40
C ASN A 107 -1.89 15.62 12.45
N ALA A 108 -2.00 14.69 11.49
CA ALA A 108 -0.98 14.44 10.48
C ALA A 108 -0.80 15.61 9.48
N LYS A 109 -1.83 16.46 9.32
CA LYS A 109 -1.78 17.65 8.45
C LYS A 109 -1.23 18.90 9.14
N ARG A 110 -0.88 18.83 10.43
CA ARG A 110 -0.23 19.97 11.10
C ARG A 110 1.15 20.17 10.47
N PRO A 111 1.45 21.34 9.88
CA PRO A 111 2.79 21.63 9.41
C PRO A 111 3.73 21.57 10.60
N ALA A 112 4.88 20.91 10.43
CA ALA A 112 5.96 20.97 11.40
C ALA A 112 6.33 22.43 11.58
N THR A 113 5.97 23.03 12.72
CA THR A 113 6.36 24.40 13.04
C THR A 113 7.88 24.46 12.99
N PRO A 114 8.49 25.31 12.14
CA PRO A 114 9.93 25.55 12.15
C PRO A 114 10.28 26.20 13.50
N ARG A 115 10.58 25.37 14.49
CA ARG A 115 11.10 25.80 15.79
C ARG A 115 12.59 25.45 15.91
N ASP A 116 13.28 25.49 14.78
CA ASP A 116 14.71 25.21 14.61
C ASP A 116 15.46 26.38 13.92
N LYS A 117 14.81 27.54 13.75
CA LYS A 117 15.43 28.75 13.21
C LYS A 117 15.30 29.97 14.13
N LEU A 118 15.60 29.79 15.42
CA LEU A 118 15.95 30.89 16.34
C LEU A 118 17.04 30.42 17.29
#